data_AF-X1MDF9-F1
#
_entry.id   AF-X1MDF9-F1
#
_cell.length_a   1.000
_cell.length_b   1.000
_cell.length_c   1.000
_cell.angle_alpha   90.00
_cell.angle_beta   90.00
_cell.angle_gamma   90.00
#
_symmetry.space_group_name_H-M   'P 1'
#
loop_
_entity.id
_entity.type
_entity.pdbx_description
1 polymer ?
#
loop_
_entity_poly.entity_id
_entity_poly.type
_entity_poly.pdbx_seq_one_letter_code
_entity_poly.pdbx_strand_id
1 'polypeptide(L)'
;PTTYPSLTEKIIKEMGKIKVVIYANQPMRAGIKAEELLLKKIKETGGIHSIDHMMVPIPYVFELQEVPEMKEDERKYLRGGESDVSS
;
A
#
# COMPACT_ATOMS: atom_id res chain seq x y z
N PRO A 1 -19.72 4.87 7.10
CA PRO A 1 -20.76 5.92 6.88
C PRO A 1 -20.58 6.61 5.50
N THR A 2 -20.70 5.82 4.42
CA THR A 2 -20.26 6.25 3.07
C THR A 2 -21.10 7.37 2.46
N THR A 3 -22.43 7.33 2.59
CA THR A 3 -23.35 8.35 2.04
C THR A 3 -23.74 9.43 3.04
N TYR A 4 -23.39 9.24 4.32
CA TYR A 4 -23.66 10.15 5.44
C TYR A 4 -22.37 10.44 6.21
N PRO A 5 -21.38 11.11 5.58
CA PRO A 5 -20.04 11.28 6.16
C PRO A 5 -20.02 12.15 7.42
N SER A 6 -21.07 12.93 7.68
CA SER A 6 -21.24 13.69 8.92
C SER A 6 -21.49 12.80 10.15
N LEU A 7 -21.89 11.53 9.96
CA LEU A 7 -21.98 10.56 11.04
C LEU A 7 -20.58 10.05 11.41
N THR A 8 -19.97 10.71 12.40
CA THR A 8 -18.64 10.38 12.88
C THR A 8 -18.65 9.18 13.83
N GLU A 9 -17.50 8.53 14.02
CA GLU A 9 -17.35 7.45 15.02
C GLU A 9 -17.70 7.92 16.44
N LYS A 10 -17.42 9.20 16.76
CA LYS A 10 -17.82 9.80 18.04
C LYS A 10 -19.35 9.74 18.23
N ILE A 11 -20.11 10.19 17.23
CA ILE A 11 -21.58 10.14 17.27
C ILE A 11 -22.07 8.69 17.36
N ILE A 12 -21.47 7.78 16.57
CA ILE A 12 -21.80 6.35 16.57
C ILE A 12 -21.59 5.74 17.97
N LYS A 13 -20.48 6.09 18.65
CA LYS A 13 -20.17 5.64 20.00
C LYS A 13 -21.18 6.16 21.02
N GLU A 14 -21.57 7.42 20.93
CA GLU A 14 -22.59 8.05 21.78
C GLU A 14 -23.97 7.41 21.62
N MET A 15 -24.31 6.91 20.42
CA MET A 15 -25.58 6.20 20.19
C MET A 15 -25.68 4.84 20.91
N GLY A 16 -24.54 4.23 21.29
CA GLY A 16 -24.46 2.98 22.07
C GLY A 16 -24.97 1.69 21.40
N LYS A 17 -25.64 1.80 20.24
CA LYS A 17 -26.31 0.68 19.55
C LYS A 17 -25.50 0.04 18.43
N ILE A 18 -24.46 0.72 17.93
CA ILE A 18 -23.65 0.26 16.79
C ILE A 18 -22.33 -0.30 17.32
N LYS A 19 -21.97 -1.51 16.88
CA LYS A 19 -20.77 -2.24 17.34
C LYS A 19 -19.61 -2.25 16.34
N VAL A 20 -19.90 -2.04 15.06
CA VAL A 20 -18.91 -2.08 13.97
C VAL A 20 -19.20 -0.94 13.01
N VAL A 21 -18.15 -0.27 12.57
CA VAL A 21 -18.19 0.75 11.51
C VAL A 21 -17.34 0.27 10.34
N ILE A 22 -17.89 0.33 9.13
CA ILE A 22 -17.20 -0.09 7.91
C ILE A 22 -16.95 1.14 7.04
N TYR A 23 -15.69 1.29 6.63
CA TYR A 23 -15.24 2.20 5.57
C TYR A 23 -15.05 1.39 4.29
N ALA A 24 -16.14 1.23 3.55
CA ALA A 24 -16.24 0.22 2.50
C ALA A 24 -15.39 0.50 1.25
N ASN A 25 -15.33 1.75 0.78
CA ASN A 25 -14.81 2.07 -0.56
C ASN A 25 -13.85 3.27 -0.60
N GLN A 26 -13.58 3.87 0.55
CA GLN A 26 -12.73 5.05 0.68
C GLN A 26 -11.28 4.77 0.21
N PRO A 27 -10.64 3.64 0.56
CA PRO A 27 -9.28 3.36 0.08
C PRO A 27 -9.20 3.25 -1.45
N MET A 28 -10.11 2.50 -2.08
CA MET A 28 -10.15 2.35 -3.54
C MET A 28 -10.38 3.69 -4.24
N ARG A 29 -11.31 4.52 -3.73
CA ARG A 29 -11.58 5.86 -4.28
C ARG A 29 -10.37 6.79 -4.17
N ALA A 30 -9.62 6.70 -3.07
CA ALA A 30 -8.40 7.47 -2.88
C ALA A 30 -7.28 7.00 -3.83
N GLY A 31 -7.11 5.68 -3.99
CA GLY A 31 -6.14 5.08 -4.92
C GLY A 31 -6.35 5.54 -6.36
N ILE A 32 -7.58 5.39 -6.88
CA ILE A 32 -7.95 5.85 -8.23
C ILE A 32 -7.56 7.32 -8.42
N LYS A 33 -7.88 8.18 -7.45
CA LYS A 33 -7.57 9.61 -7.55
C LYS A 33 -6.07 9.88 -7.59
N ALA A 34 -5.28 9.19 -6.76
CA ALA A 34 -3.83 9.34 -6.74
C ALA A 34 -3.19 8.86 -8.05
N GLU A 35 -3.63 7.71 -8.57
CA GLU A 35 -3.18 7.14 -9.83
C GLU A 35 -3.48 8.07 -11.02
N GLU A 36 -4.69 8.60 -11.12
CA GLU A 36 -5.06 9.57 -12.16
C GLU A 36 -4.17 10.82 -12.13
N LEU A 37 -3.91 11.37 -10.94
CA LEU A 37 -3.06 12.55 -10.78
C LEU A 37 -1.60 12.25 -11.17
N LEU A 38 -1.08 11.10 -10.75
CA LEU A 38 0.27 10.66 -11.06
C LEU A 38 0.47 10.49 -12.57
N LEU A 39 -0.43 9.75 -13.23
CA LEU A 39 -0.38 9.48 -14.67
C LEU A 39 -0.55 10.76 -15.50
N LYS A 40 -1.45 11.65 -15.08
CA LYS A 40 -1.59 12.98 -15.68
C LYS A 40 -0.29 13.75 -15.60
N LYS A 41 0.36 13.78 -14.43
CA LYS A 41 1.61 14.50 -14.24
C LYS A 41 2.73 13.94 -15.10
N ILE A 42 2.91 12.61 -15.14
CA ILE A 42 3.89 11.93 -16.01
C ILE A 42 3.70 12.35 -17.48
N LYS A 43 2.46 12.38 -17.95
CA LYS A 43 2.14 12.80 -19.32
C LYS A 43 2.48 14.27 -19.58
N GLU A 44 2.16 15.16 -18.64
CA GLU A 44 2.43 16.60 -18.76
C GLU A 44 3.93 16.92 -18.74
N THR A 45 4.72 16.20 -17.94
CA THR A 45 6.16 16.43 -17.79
C THR A 45 7.02 15.60 -18.73
N GLY A 46 6.44 14.65 -19.47
CA GLY A 46 7.19 13.76 -20.35
C GLY A 46 8.11 12.78 -19.60
N GLY A 47 7.75 12.41 -18.38
CA GLY A 47 8.55 11.49 -17.55
C GLY A 47 8.34 11.67 -16.05
N ILE A 48 9.11 10.93 -15.26
CA ILE A 48 8.89 10.78 -13.81
C ILE A 48 9.67 11.75 -12.91
N HIS A 49 10.49 12.62 -13.49
CA HIS A 49 11.46 13.46 -12.76
C HIS A 49 10.83 14.45 -11.76
N SER A 50 9.51 14.65 -11.79
CA SER A 50 8.79 15.58 -10.91
C SER A 50 7.80 14.90 -9.94
N ILE A 51 7.68 13.57 -9.94
CA ILE A 51 6.59 12.86 -9.24
C ILE A 51 7.03 12.08 -8.00
N ASP A 52 8.32 12.12 -7.64
CA ASP A 52 8.86 11.37 -6.49
C ASP A 52 8.06 11.62 -5.20
N HIS A 53 7.76 12.90 -4.91
CA HIS A 53 6.94 13.31 -3.76
C HIS A 53 5.48 12.83 -3.75
N MET A 54 4.99 12.26 -4.87
CA MET A 54 3.64 11.70 -4.98
C MET A 54 3.59 10.20 -4.66
N MET A 55 4.74 9.57 -4.41
CA MET A 55 4.87 8.14 -4.22
C MET A 55 5.60 7.83 -2.91
N VAL A 56 5.38 6.61 -2.42
CA VAL A 56 6.23 6.06 -1.36
C VAL A 56 7.54 5.57 -1.96
N PRO A 57 8.65 5.59 -1.21
CA PRO A 57 9.92 5.10 -1.70
C PRO A 57 9.89 3.56 -1.81
N ILE A 58 10.63 2.98 -2.77
CA ILE A 58 10.69 1.52 -2.99
C ILE A 58 11.04 0.72 -1.73
N PRO A 59 11.98 1.13 -0.86
CA PRO A 59 12.22 0.45 0.41
C PRO A 59 10.96 0.24 1.26
N TYR A 60 10.04 1.21 1.31
CA TYR A 60 8.78 1.06 2.04
C TYR A 60 7.88 -0.02 1.43
N VAL A 61 7.91 -0.19 0.10
CA VAL A 61 7.20 -1.28 -0.59
C VAL A 61 7.78 -2.64 -0.20
N PHE A 62 9.11 -2.75 -0.09
CA PHE A 62 9.77 -3.97 0.34
C PHE A 62 9.44 -4.36 1.79
N GLU A 63 9.33 -3.39 2.69
CA GLU A 63 8.87 -3.62 4.06
C GLU A 63 7.44 -4.17 4.09
N LEU A 64 6.52 -3.60 3.30
CA LEU A 64 5.14 -4.09 3.19
C LEU A 64 5.04 -5.51 2.62
N GLN A 65 6.07 -5.96 1.90
CA GLN A 65 6.16 -7.30 1.31
C GLN A 65 6.96 -8.28 2.19
N GLU A 66 7.40 -7.86 3.39
CA GLU A 66 8.19 -8.70 4.31
C GLU A 66 9.50 -9.23 3.68
N VAL A 67 10.06 -8.49 2.70
CA VAL A 67 11.31 -8.85 2.02
C VAL A 67 12.51 -9.00 2.97
N PRO A 68 12.66 -8.18 4.03
CA PRO A 68 13.75 -8.37 4.98
C PRO A 68 13.71 -9.74 5.68
N GLU A 69 12.51 -10.16 6.09
CA GLU A 69 12.28 -11.45 6.75
C GLU A 69 12.54 -12.61 5.77
N MET A 70 12.00 -12.51 4.55
CA MET A 70 12.28 -13.45 3.47
C MET A 70 13.79 -13.64 3.27
N LYS A 71 14.57 -12.55 3.18
CA LYS A 71 16.03 -12.63 3.00
C LYS A 71 16.75 -13.23 4.21
N GLU A 72 16.23 -13.06 5.42
CA GLU A 72 16.78 -13.70 6.61
C GLU A 72 16.56 -15.21 6.57
N ASP A 73 15.36 -15.64 6.15
CA ASP A 73 15.05 -17.05 5.97
C ASP A 73 15.85 -17.67 4.83
N GLU A 74 16.05 -16.97 3.71
CA GLU A 74 16.97 -17.41 2.66
C GLU A 74 18.38 -17.69 3.22
N ARG A 75 18.93 -16.80 4.05
CA ARG A 75 20.25 -17.01 4.66
C ARG A 75 20.30 -18.20 5.63
N LYS A 76 19.20 -18.46 6.34
CA LYS A 76 19.08 -19.55 7.30
C LYS A 76 18.91 -20.91 6.62
N TYR A 77 18.14 -20.95 5.53
CA TYR A 77 17.63 -22.21 5.00
C TYR A 77 18.12 -22.54 3.57
N LEU A 78 18.52 -21.58 2.74
CA LEU A 78 19.03 -21.82 1.39
C LEU A 78 20.56 -21.99 1.35
N ARG A 79 21.10 -22.99 2.06
CA ARG A 79 22.53 -23.38 1.99
C ARG A 79 22.84 -24.61 1.12
N GLY A 80 21.96 -24.99 0.18
CA GLY A 80 22.11 -26.27 -0.53
C GLY A 80 21.55 -26.35 -1.96
N GLY A 81 21.81 -25.34 -2.81
CA GLY A 81 21.42 -25.37 -4.23
C GLY A 81 22.59 -25.31 -5.23
N GLU A 82 23.83 -25.11 -4.78
CA GLU A 82 25.02 -25.02 -5.63
C GLU A 82 25.95 -26.23 -5.45
N SER A 83 25.42 -27.45 -5.61
CA SER A 83 26.27 -28.65 -5.70
C SER A 83 25.99 -29.57 -6.87
N ASP A 84 25.11 -29.23 -7.83
CA ASP A 84 24.77 -30.14 -8.95
C ASP A 84 24.74 -29.48 -10.34
N VAL A 85 25.64 -28.52 -10.62
CA VAL A 85 26.00 -28.21 -12.02
C VAL A 85 27.52 -28.01 -12.11
N SER A 86 28.24 -29.12 -12.02
CA SER A 86 29.62 -29.23 -12.47
C SER A 86 29.76 -30.56 -13.22
N SER A 87 29.45 -30.54 -14.52
CA SER A 87 29.86 -31.52 -15.52
C SER A 87 29.78 -30.88 -16.90
#